data_AF-A0AAE3TFN9-F1
#
_entry.id   AF-A0AAE3TFN9-F1
#
_cell.length_a   1.000
_cell.length_b   1.000
_cell.length_c   1.000
_cell.angle_alpha   90.00
_cell.angle_beta   90.00
_cell.angle_gamma   90.00
#
_symmetry.space_group_name_H-M   'P 1'
#
loop_
_entity.id
_entity.type
_entity.pdbx_description
1 polymer ?
#
loop_
_entity_poly.entity_id
_entity_poly.type
_entity_poly.pdbx_seq_one_letter_code
_entity_poly.pdbx_strand_id
1 'polypeptide(L)'
;MEMKFFQELKNNTFFIKTKVYLPDKPGSLADLSKLFFENGVNITYFHYNRSEHPNRVIVEGSSKILENLKDLERCLKEKDFLKEKYEENLEITELKNLLKITVYLENKPGTLFKFAKLLKDHEVNVVFMFYSEMLSENRAEIIIYLKNINEIEALLKVLKDSGYYYNVEYLNKSEETTERLIGLNLVERFYLKIKKILGSEETEKVKNLVETSKSLSMHLLEFNKEAGKHLEVGQIFSNILAFALSSRLKRGDNFFYTFLPVLPLGKVLLYAFRMPTGGNVYILKDSKDRAVMIDGSYGIYYEDLKKVLLNHGITPQSIEKIYLSHADADHAGVSGYFEREFGAKVWMHPLAWEVIKKENRAYGIKTPIERLNAHFTVLVNRFTEFLPPEKPEFFRTEVMGEEGGFKIIDNFEVFGLHFKVFESWGGHVPGQVFFLCKEAGLFFTADYLLNITSLREEEKKFLSIPKFLMTSTNVNSLLFKEEMKALKNLALFLDKELQEKDKGLFIFPGHGDYYPARLLIKENF
;
A
#
# COMPACT_ATOMS: atom_id res chain seq x y z
N MET A 1 -13.40 -13.27 -23.68
CA MET A 1 -14.81 -13.14 -24.12
C MET A 1 -14.78 -13.03 -25.63
N GLU A 2 -15.46 -13.94 -26.32
CA GLU A 2 -15.41 -14.08 -27.78
C GLU A 2 -16.11 -12.92 -28.50
N MET A 3 -15.62 -12.61 -29.71
CA MET A 3 -16.24 -11.70 -30.65
C MET A 3 -17.64 -12.20 -31.02
N LYS A 4 -18.63 -11.30 -31.01
CA LYS A 4 -20.02 -11.67 -31.27
C LYS A 4 -20.55 -10.99 -32.52
N PHE A 5 -21.21 -11.78 -33.37
CA PHE A 5 -21.90 -11.31 -34.56
C PHE A 5 -23.41 -11.40 -34.35
N PHE A 6 -24.13 -10.36 -34.79
CA PHE A 6 -25.58 -10.29 -34.70
C PHE A 6 -26.15 -9.71 -35.99
N GLN A 7 -27.41 -10.02 -36.30
CA GLN A 7 -28.13 -9.46 -37.44
C GLN A 7 -29.46 -8.89 -36.96
N GLU A 8 -29.73 -7.64 -37.31
CA GLU A 8 -31.03 -7.01 -37.10
C GLU A 8 -31.97 -7.35 -38.26
N LEU A 9 -33.06 -8.05 -37.94
CA LEU A 9 -34.02 -8.59 -38.92
C LEU A 9 -34.79 -7.51 -39.69
N LYS A 10 -34.97 -6.31 -39.10
CA LYS A 10 -35.83 -5.26 -39.65
C LYS A 10 -35.18 -4.48 -40.81
N ASN A 11 -33.87 -4.27 -40.74
CA ASN A 11 -33.12 -3.42 -41.67
C ASN A 11 -32.01 -4.16 -42.42
N ASN A 12 -31.86 -5.47 -42.19
CA ASN A 12 -30.79 -6.30 -42.72
C ASN A 12 -29.38 -5.73 -42.42
N THR A 13 -29.21 -5.25 -41.19
CA THR A 13 -27.95 -4.69 -40.69
C THR A 13 -27.22 -5.75 -39.86
N PHE A 14 -25.94 -5.94 -40.12
CA PHE A 14 -25.08 -6.83 -39.35
C PHE A 14 -24.27 -6.03 -38.34
N PHE A 15 -24.00 -6.63 -37.18
CA PHE A 15 -23.24 -6.05 -36.09
C PHE A 15 -22.11 -6.96 -35.66
N ILE A 16 -20.99 -6.36 -35.27
CA ILE A 16 -19.85 -7.00 -34.63
C ILE A 16 -19.58 -6.30 -33.31
N LYS A 17 -19.56 -7.05 -32.20
CA LYS A 17 -19.19 -6.54 -30.88
C LYS A 17 -17.98 -7.28 -30.36
N THR A 18 -16.95 -6.52 -29.98
CA THR A 18 -15.69 -7.12 -29.53
C THR A 18 -14.99 -6.25 -28.48
N LYS A 19 -13.97 -6.86 -27.85
CA LYS A 19 -12.99 -6.17 -27.02
C LYS A 19 -11.67 -6.10 -27.79
N VAL A 20 -11.03 -4.94 -27.79
CA VAL A 20 -9.71 -4.74 -28.38
C VAL A 20 -8.77 -4.09 -27.37
N TYR A 21 -7.47 -4.30 -27.56
CA TYR A 21 -6.41 -3.78 -26.70
C TYR A 21 -5.49 -2.86 -27.49
N LEU A 22 -5.50 -1.58 -27.14
CA LEU A 22 -4.75 -0.52 -27.81
C LEU A 22 -3.69 0.08 -26.86
N PRO A 23 -2.54 0.52 -27.38
CA PRO A 23 -1.55 1.23 -26.55
C PRO A 23 -2.14 2.54 -26.01
N ASP A 24 -1.81 2.87 -24.75
CA ASP A 24 -2.22 4.12 -24.10
C ASP A 24 -1.33 5.29 -24.56
N LYS A 25 -1.62 5.82 -25.74
CA LYS A 25 -0.86 6.90 -26.38
C LYS A 25 -1.70 7.69 -27.39
N PRO A 26 -1.28 8.93 -27.72
CA PRO A 26 -1.88 9.70 -28.81
C PRO A 26 -1.98 8.91 -30.12
N GLY A 27 -3.13 9.01 -30.78
CA GLY A 27 -3.40 8.37 -32.08
C GLY A 27 -3.98 6.96 -32.05
N SER A 28 -4.01 6.26 -30.91
CA SER A 28 -4.59 4.91 -30.81
C SER A 28 -6.06 4.85 -31.23
N LEU A 29 -6.87 5.85 -30.85
CA LEU A 29 -8.26 5.97 -31.28
C LEU A 29 -8.37 6.15 -32.80
N ALA A 30 -7.48 6.94 -33.41
CA ALA A 30 -7.46 7.18 -34.84
C ALA A 30 -7.11 5.90 -35.61
N ASP A 31 -6.13 5.14 -35.12
CA ASP A 31 -5.70 3.89 -35.75
C ASP A 31 -6.82 2.84 -35.71
N LEU A 32 -7.53 2.69 -34.58
CA LEU A 32 -8.67 1.77 -34.48
C LEU A 32 -9.85 2.22 -35.37
N SER A 33 -10.27 3.48 -35.26
CA SER A 33 -11.42 4.00 -36.03
C SER A 33 -11.17 4.02 -37.54
N LYS A 34 -9.90 4.17 -37.96
CA LYS A 34 -9.48 4.02 -39.36
C LYS A 34 -9.78 2.62 -39.90
N LEU A 35 -9.49 1.56 -39.13
CA LEU A 35 -9.77 0.19 -39.56
C LEU A 35 -11.27 -0.05 -39.80
N PHE A 36 -12.13 0.47 -38.92
CA PHE A 36 -13.59 0.40 -39.11
C PHE A 36 -14.00 1.12 -40.40
N PHE A 37 -13.47 2.33 -40.61
CA PHE A 37 -13.76 3.12 -41.80
C PHE A 37 -13.30 2.44 -43.10
N GLU A 38 -12.05 1.96 -43.17
CA GLU A 38 -11.49 1.32 -44.37
C GLU A 38 -12.23 0.03 -44.76
N ASN A 39 -12.83 -0.65 -43.77
CA ASN A 39 -13.67 -1.83 -44.00
C ASN A 39 -15.16 -1.47 -44.20
N GLY A 40 -15.53 -0.19 -44.31
CA GLY A 40 -16.92 0.23 -44.53
C GLY A 40 -17.86 -0.13 -43.37
N VAL A 41 -17.35 -0.14 -42.13
CA VAL A 41 -18.10 -0.44 -40.90
C VAL A 41 -18.32 0.87 -40.12
N ASN A 42 -19.56 1.15 -39.75
CA ASN A 42 -19.89 2.26 -38.87
C ASN A 42 -19.69 1.85 -37.40
N ILE A 43 -19.29 2.76 -36.52
CA ILE A 43 -19.20 2.45 -35.08
C ILE A 43 -20.52 2.87 -34.43
N THR A 44 -21.17 1.96 -33.71
CA THR A 44 -22.48 2.17 -33.04
C THR A 44 -22.37 2.21 -31.52
N TYR A 45 -21.28 1.66 -30.97
CA TYR A 45 -20.96 1.74 -29.56
C TYR A 45 -19.45 1.80 -29.36
N PHE A 46 -19.01 2.65 -28.44
CA PHE A 46 -17.61 2.75 -28.04
C PHE A 46 -17.53 3.02 -26.54
N HIS A 47 -16.75 2.22 -25.83
CA HIS A 47 -16.45 2.46 -24.43
C HIS A 47 -14.98 2.18 -24.15
N TYR A 48 -14.32 3.20 -23.62
CA TYR A 48 -12.96 3.14 -23.12
C TYR A 48 -12.89 3.92 -21.81
N ASN A 49 -12.35 3.28 -20.78
CA ASN A 49 -12.09 3.90 -19.50
C ASN A 49 -10.72 3.46 -19.00
N ARG A 50 -9.74 4.37 -19.12
CA ARG A 50 -8.36 4.13 -18.69
C ARG A 50 -8.25 3.77 -17.21
N SER A 51 -9.17 4.26 -16.37
CA SER A 51 -9.24 3.95 -14.94
C SER A 51 -9.67 2.51 -14.64
N GLU A 52 -10.36 1.83 -15.57
CA GLU A 52 -10.75 0.43 -15.44
C GLU A 52 -9.69 -0.51 -16.01
N HIS A 53 -9.18 -0.16 -17.20
CA HIS A 53 -8.12 -0.91 -17.86
C HIS A 53 -7.43 -0.02 -18.90
N PRO A 54 -6.11 0.16 -18.85
CA PRO A 54 -5.39 1.17 -19.63
C PRO A 54 -5.49 0.94 -21.15
N ASN A 55 -5.59 -0.31 -21.59
CA ASN A 55 -5.60 -0.64 -23.02
C ASN A 55 -6.95 -1.13 -23.56
N ARG A 56 -7.94 -1.43 -22.72
CA ARG A 56 -9.11 -2.22 -23.14
C ARG A 56 -10.22 -1.31 -23.64
N VAL A 57 -10.59 -1.48 -24.90
CA VAL A 57 -11.72 -0.82 -25.55
C VAL A 57 -12.80 -1.85 -25.83
N ILE A 58 -14.06 -1.50 -25.53
CA ILE A 58 -15.24 -2.24 -25.98
C ILE A 58 -15.84 -1.47 -27.15
N VAL A 59 -15.95 -2.12 -28.30
CA VAL A 59 -16.44 -1.48 -29.53
C VAL A 59 -17.47 -2.36 -30.22
N GLU A 60 -18.48 -1.71 -30.77
CA GLU A 60 -19.46 -2.31 -31.67
C GLU A 60 -19.48 -1.56 -32.98
N GLY A 61 -19.55 -2.30 -34.09
CA GLY A 61 -19.73 -1.72 -35.40
C GLY A 61 -20.85 -2.39 -36.18
N SER A 62 -21.41 -1.65 -37.14
CA SER A 62 -22.50 -2.08 -37.99
C SER A 62 -22.19 -1.90 -39.48
N SER A 63 -22.73 -2.80 -40.30
CA SER A 63 -22.63 -2.73 -41.76
C SER A 63 -23.85 -3.41 -42.40
N LYS A 64 -24.25 -2.95 -43.59
CA LYS A 64 -25.24 -3.64 -44.43
C LYS A 64 -24.65 -4.85 -45.17
N ILE A 65 -23.33 -4.96 -45.21
CA ILE A 65 -22.59 -6.01 -45.91
C ILE A 65 -21.85 -6.84 -44.86
N LEU A 66 -22.17 -8.13 -44.75
CA LEU A 66 -21.55 -9.03 -43.78
C LEU A 66 -20.03 -9.19 -44.00
N GLU A 67 -19.59 -9.18 -45.26
CA GLU A 67 -18.18 -9.36 -45.61
C GLU A 67 -17.28 -8.26 -45.03
N ASN A 68 -17.78 -7.02 -44.98
CA ASN A 68 -17.10 -5.90 -44.30
C ASN A 68 -16.75 -6.22 -42.83
N LEU A 69 -17.63 -6.94 -42.12
CA LEU A 69 -17.39 -7.31 -40.72
C LEU A 69 -16.34 -8.43 -40.59
N LYS A 70 -16.31 -9.36 -41.54
CA LYS A 70 -15.30 -10.42 -41.58
C LYS A 70 -13.93 -9.89 -41.94
N ASP A 71 -13.85 -8.96 -42.89
CA ASP A 71 -12.61 -8.27 -43.25
C ASP A 71 -12.07 -7.46 -42.07
N LEU A 72 -12.95 -6.75 -41.36
CA LEU A 72 -12.59 -6.05 -40.12
C LEU A 72 -12.03 -7.03 -39.06
N GLU A 73 -12.69 -8.17 -38.84
CA GLU A 73 -12.20 -9.19 -37.90
C GLU A 73 -10.78 -9.66 -38.26
N ARG A 74 -10.52 -9.93 -39.54
CA ARG A 74 -9.18 -10.31 -40.04
C ARG A 74 -8.16 -9.21 -39.76
N CYS A 75 -8.47 -7.96 -40.08
CA CYS A 75 -7.58 -6.83 -39.80
C CYS A 75 -7.28 -6.66 -38.30
N LEU A 76 -8.27 -6.85 -37.44
CA LEU A 76 -8.09 -6.79 -35.97
C LEU A 76 -7.16 -7.90 -35.46
N LYS A 77 -7.24 -9.10 -36.05
CA LYS A 77 -6.34 -10.23 -35.76
C LYS A 77 -4.91 -9.95 -36.24
N GLU A 78 -4.75 -9.46 -37.47
CA GLU A 78 -3.44 -9.14 -38.06
C GLU A 78 -2.69 -8.04 -37.30
N LYS A 79 -3.42 -7.09 -36.70
CA LYS A 79 -2.86 -6.01 -35.86
C LYS A 79 -2.62 -6.43 -34.40
N ASP A 80 -2.92 -7.68 -34.03
CA ASP A 80 -2.81 -8.20 -32.66
C ASP A 80 -3.61 -7.36 -31.64
N PHE A 81 -4.77 -6.85 -32.06
CA PHE A 81 -5.65 -6.03 -31.20
C PHE A 81 -6.55 -6.89 -30.31
N LEU A 82 -6.66 -8.20 -30.56
CA LEU A 82 -7.48 -9.11 -29.75
C LEU A 82 -6.72 -9.71 -28.57
N LYS A 83 -5.39 -9.58 -28.54
CA LYS A 83 -4.55 -10.07 -27.45
C LYS A 83 -4.51 -9.06 -26.32
N GLU A 84 -4.76 -9.53 -25.10
CA GLU A 84 -4.69 -8.69 -23.90
C GLU A 84 -3.28 -8.12 -23.71
N LYS A 85 -3.21 -6.79 -23.55
CA LYS A 85 -2.01 -6.03 -23.27
C LYS A 85 -2.25 -5.20 -22.01
N TYR A 86 -1.21 -5.01 -21.21
CA TYR A 86 -1.25 -4.15 -20.03
C TYR A 86 -0.03 -3.21 -20.07
N GLU A 87 -0.18 -2.14 -20.83
CA GLU A 87 0.77 -1.05 -21.03
C GLU A 87 0.16 0.23 -20.44
N GLU A 88 0.67 0.66 -19.29
CA GLU A 88 0.30 1.94 -18.65
C GLU A 88 1.30 3.03 -18.96
N ASN A 89 0.82 4.17 -19.45
CA ASN A 89 1.60 5.40 -19.53
C ASN A 89 1.27 6.25 -18.29
N LEU A 90 2.27 6.77 -17.56
CA LEU A 90 2.08 7.55 -16.32
C LEU A 90 2.29 9.05 -16.56
N GLU A 91 1.69 9.58 -17.61
CA GLU A 91 1.98 10.94 -18.09
C GLU A 91 1.18 12.05 -17.40
N ILE A 92 0.09 11.74 -16.71
CA ILE A 92 -0.84 12.75 -16.17
C ILE A 92 -0.44 13.16 -14.76
N THR A 93 0.38 14.20 -14.68
CA THR A 93 0.87 14.74 -13.42
C THR A 93 0.10 15.97 -12.93
N GLU A 94 -0.75 16.57 -13.76
CA GLU A 94 -1.51 17.78 -13.44
C GLU A 94 -2.93 17.74 -14.01
N LEU A 95 -3.94 18.00 -13.16
CA LEU A 95 -5.36 17.93 -13.54
C LEU A 95 -5.78 18.98 -14.57
N LYS A 96 -5.12 20.14 -14.59
CA LYS A 96 -5.42 21.21 -15.56
C LYS A 96 -5.27 20.74 -17.02
N ASN A 97 -4.45 19.72 -17.26
CA ASN A 97 -4.18 19.15 -18.58
C ASN A 97 -5.27 18.17 -19.06
N LEU A 98 -6.29 17.90 -18.23
CA LEU A 98 -7.43 17.06 -18.59
C LEU A 98 -8.63 17.91 -19.00
N LEU A 99 -9.22 17.57 -20.14
CA LEU A 99 -10.35 18.27 -20.71
C LEU A 99 -11.47 17.28 -21.04
N LYS A 100 -12.67 17.53 -20.54
CA LYS A 100 -13.87 16.80 -20.98
C LYS A 100 -14.49 17.53 -22.17
N ILE A 101 -14.62 16.82 -23.28
CA ILE A 101 -15.25 17.28 -24.51
C ILE A 101 -16.48 16.44 -24.77
N THR A 102 -17.63 17.11 -24.93
CA THR A 102 -18.82 16.50 -25.53
C THR A 102 -18.89 16.95 -26.98
N VAL A 103 -18.79 16.03 -27.93
CA VAL A 103 -18.77 16.35 -29.37
C VAL A 103 -19.93 15.68 -30.09
N TYR A 104 -20.47 16.36 -31.09
CA TYR A 104 -21.53 15.86 -31.95
C TYR A 104 -20.95 15.36 -33.27
N LEU A 105 -21.01 14.06 -33.49
CA LEU A 105 -20.47 13.34 -34.64
C LEU A 105 -21.60 12.65 -35.39
N GLU A 106 -21.73 12.91 -36.68
CA GLU A 106 -22.67 12.18 -37.53
C GLU A 106 -22.45 10.66 -37.46
N ASN A 107 -23.54 9.91 -37.26
CA ASN A 107 -23.56 8.46 -37.19
C ASN A 107 -23.43 7.81 -38.57
N LYS A 108 -22.24 7.95 -39.17
CA LYS A 108 -21.88 7.36 -40.46
C LYS A 108 -20.43 6.90 -40.46
N PRO A 109 -20.08 5.90 -41.30
CA PRO A 109 -18.71 5.41 -41.41
C PRO A 109 -17.70 6.54 -41.62
N GLY A 110 -16.62 6.52 -40.84
CA GLY A 110 -15.49 7.45 -40.97
C GLY A 110 -15.59 8.77 -40.21
N THR A 111 -16.74 9.13 -39.62
CA THR A 111 -16.84 10.38 -38.86
C THR A 111 -15.92 10.38 -37.64
N LEU A 112 -15.94 9.30 -36.84
CA LEU A 112 -15.05 9.17 -35.67
C LEU A 112 -13.57 9.19 -36.09
N PHE A 113 -13.22 8.55 -37.21
CA PHE A 113 -11.85 8.55 -37.72
C PHE A 113 -11.35 9.95 -38.03
N LYS A 114 -12.16 10.77 -38.73
CA LYS A 114 -11.80 12.15 -39.04
C LYS A 114 -11.54 12.98 -37.78
N PHE A 115 -12.43 12.86 -36.80
CA PHE A 115 -12.28 13.55 -35.52
C PHE A 115 -11.04 13.04 -34.74
N ALA A 116 -10.86 11.72 -34.63
CA ALA A 116 -9.73 11.12 -33.94
C ALA A 116 -8.39 11.45 -34.61
N LYS A 117 -8.37 11.63 -35.94
CA LYS A 117 -7.20 12.10 -36.66
C LYS A 117 -6.80 13.51 -36.23
N LEU A 118 -7.75 14.42 -36.05
CA LEU A 118 -7.46 15.76 -35.52
C LEU A 118 -6.82 15.70 -34.13
N LEU A 119 -7.34 14.85 -33.24
CA LEU A 119 -6.71 14.63 -31.93
C LEU A 119 -5.27 14.11 -32.06
N LYS A 120 -5.05 13.14 -32.97
CA LYS A 120 -3.72 12.58 -33.25
C LYS A 120 -2.74 13.64 -33.75
N ASP A 121 -3.18 14.51 -34.66
CA ASP A 121 -2.34 15.56 -35.28
C ASP A 121 -1.91 16.63 -34.25
N HIS A 122 -2.61 16.74 -33.11
CA HIS A 122 -2.27 17.59 -31.97
C HIS A 122 -1.66 16.82 -30.79
N GLU A 123 -1.17 15.59 -31.01
CA GLU A 123 -0.57 14.73 -29.98
C GLU A 123 -1.45 14.55 -28.72
N VAL A 124 -2.76 14.57 -28.90
CA VAL A 124 -3.73 14.44 -27.81
C VAL A 124 -4.00 12.97 -27.51
N ASN A 125 -3.88 12.59 -26.24
CA ASN A 125 -4.26 11.26 -25.78
C ASN A 125 -5.74 11.26 -25.33
N VAL A 126 -6.44 10.16 -25.59
CA VAL A 126 -7.82 9.96 -25.11
C VAL A 126 -7.74 9.04 -23.91
N VAL A 127 -8.25 9.49 -22.76
CA VAL A 127 -8.20 8.74 -21.49
C VAL A 127 -9.56 8.16 -21.08
N PHE A 128 -10.62 8.69 -21.67
CA PHE A 128 -11.97 8.14 -21.58
C PHE A 128 -12.74 8.47 -22.85
N MET A 129 -13.56 7.52 -23.29
CA MET A 129 -14.55 7.78 -24.33
C MET A 129 -15.78 6.92 -24.12
N PHE A 130 -16.95 7.54 -24.27
CA PHE A 130 -18.23 6.84 -24.30
C PHE A 130 -19.09 7.36 -25.45
N TYR A 131 -19.62 6.41 -26.23
CA TYR A 131 -20.60 6.63 -27.27
C TYR A 131 -21.54 5.42 -27.36
N SER A 132 -22.83 5.69 -27.51
CA SER A 132 -23.86 4.67 -27.70
C SER A 132 -24.99 5.25 -28.52
N GLU A 133 -25.18 4.72 -29.74
CA GLU A 133 -26.29 5.09 -30.63
C GLU A 133 -27.66 4.96 -29.93
N MET A 134 -27.81 3.99 -29.02
CA MET A 134 -29.05 3.79 -28.26
C MET A 134 -29.38 4.93 -27.28
N LEU A 135 -28.36 5.64 -26.78
CA LEU A 135 -28.55 6.75 -25.84
C LEU A 135 -28.62 8.09 -26.55
N SER A 136 -27.82 8.26 -27.61
CA SER A 136 -27.82 9.44 -28.45
C SER A 136 -27.23 9.10 -29.80
N GLU A 137 -27.92 9.48 -30.88
CA GLU A 137 -27.49 9.14 -32.24
C GLU A 137 -26.15 9.77 -32.62
N ASN A 138 -25.78 10.92 -32.07
CA ASN A 138 -24.60 11.67 -32.53
C ASN A 138 -23.71 12.21 -31.41
N ARG A 139 -24.00 11.96 -30.13
CA ARG A 139 -23.24 12.57 -29.02
C ARG A 139 -22.21 11.61 -28.45
N ALA A 140 -20.95 11.99 -28.48
CA ALA A 140 -19.85 11.29 -27.81
C ALA A 140 -19.29 12.11 -26.64
N GLU A 141 -19.02 11.45 -25.53
CA GLU A 141 -18.32 12.03 -24.37
C GLU A 141 -16.88 11.55 -24.36
N ILE A 142 -15.93 12.47 -24.28
CA ILE A 142 -14.51 12.18 -24.40
C ILE A 142 -13.77 12.96 -23.32
N ILE A 143 -12.88 12.31 -22.58
CA ILE A 143 -11.88 13.01 -21.76
C ILE A 143 -10.54 12.83 -22.45
N ILE A 144 -9.88 13.95 -22.70
CA ILE A 144 -8.59 14.01 -23.34
C ILE A 144 -7.52 14.53 -22.38
N TYR A 145 -6.30 14.07 -22.59
CA TYR A 145 -5.11 14.58 -21.95
C TYR A 145 -4.23 15.31 -22.97
N LEU A 146 -3.83 16.53 -22.62
CA LEU A 146 -2.86 17.31 -23.40
C LEU A 146 -1.58 17.47 -22.61
N LYS A 147 -0.44 17.06 -23.19
CA LYS A 147 0.87 17.21 -22.53
C LYS A 147 1.22 18.68 -22.29
N ASN A 148 0.85 19.55 -23.23
CA ASN A 148 1.08 20.99 -23.17
C ASN A 148 -0.26 21.73 -23.12
N ILE A 149 -0.55 22.38 -21.99
CA ILE A 149 -1.81 23.12 -21.78
C ILE A 149 -2.01 24.25 -22.80
N ASN A 150 -0.92 24.83 -23.31
CA ASN A 150 -0.98 25.93 -24.27
C ASN A 150 -1.52 25.50 -25.64
N GLU A 151 -1.59 24.19 -25.91
CA GLU A 151 -2.13 23.66 -27.16
C GLU A 151 -3.66 23.51 -27.14
N ILE A 152 -4.31 23.69 -25.99
CA ILE A 152 -5.77 23.66 -25.87
C ILE A 152 -6.40 24.68 -26.82
N GLU A 153 -5.93 25.93 -26.82
CA GLU A 153 -6.52 26.98 -27.69
C GLU A 153 -6.37 26.64 -29.18
N ALA A 154 -5.22 26.08 -29.56
CA ALA A 154 -4.97 25.64 -30.93
C ALA A 154 -5.92 24.49 -31.33
N LEU A 155 -6.08 23.49 -30.47
CA LEU A 155 -7.01 22.38 -30.68
C LEU A 155 -8.45 22.89 -30.82
N LEU A 156 -8.92 23.73 -29.89
CA LEU A 156 -10.28 24.26 -29.91
C LEU A 156 -10.55 25.10 -31.17
N LYS A 157 -9.56 25.88 -31.62
CA LYS A 157 -9.64 26.62 -32.88
C LYS A 157 -9.78 25.67 -34.07
N VAL A 158 -8.97 24.63 -34.15
CA VAL A 158 -9.05 23.64 -35.25
C VAL A 158 -10.39 22.90 -35.26
N LEU A 159 -10.93 22.55 -34.09
CA LEU A 159 -12.26 21.93 -33.99
C LEU A 159 -13.36 22.87 -34.51
N LYS A 160 -13.31 24.15 -34.14
CA LYS A 160 -14.25 25.17 -34.61
C LYS A 160 -14.14 25.40 -36.12
N ASP A 161 -12.92 25.59 -36.63
CA ASP A 161 -12.67 25.85 -38.06
C ASP A 161 -13.04 24.64 -38.93
N SER A 162 -12.98 23.44 -38.37
CA SER A 162 -13.44 22.19 -39.02
C SER A 162 -14.96 21.96 -38.91
N GLY A 163 -15.70 22.89 -38.28
CA GLY A 163 -17.16 22.85 -38.21
C GLY A 163 -17.75 21.90 -37.15
N TYR A 164 -16.96 21.44 -36.18
CA TYR A 164 -17.49 20.58 -35.11
C TYR A 164 -18.33 21.38 -34.11
N TYR A 165 -19.48 20.83 -33.74
CA TYR A 165 -20.25 21.31 -32.60
C TYR A 165 -19.83 20.54 -31.35
N TYR A 166 -19.38 21.25 -30.32
CA TYR A 166 -18.86 20.65 -29.10
C TYR A 166 -19.06 21.54 -27.87
N ASN A 167 -19.04 20.92 -26.69
CA ASN A 167 -18.97 21.58 -25.39
C ASN A 167 -17.72 21.13 -24.63
N VAL A 168 -17.13 22.04 -23.86
CA VAL A 168 -15.88 21.81 -23.14
C VAL A 168 -16.07 22.07 -21.66
N GLU A 169 -15.59 21.14 -20.84
CA GLU A 169 -15.56 21.24 -19.39
C GLU A 169 -14.14 20.98 -18.88
N TYR A 170 -13.61 21.93 -18.10
CA TYR A 170 -12.31 21.79 -17.45
C TYR A 170 -12.49 21.03 -16.14
N LEU A 171 -11.80 19.90 -16.00
CA LEU A 171 -11.89 19.02 -14.81
C LEU A 171 -11.17 19.59 -13.56
N ASN A 172 -10.87 20.90 -13.56
CA ASN A 172 -10.15 21.60 -12.51
C ASN A 172 -11.09 22.24 -11.46
N LYS A 173 -12.42 22.07 -11.57
CA LYS A 173 -13.42 22.69 -10.67
C LYS A 173 -13.97 21.71 -9.61
N SER A 174 -13.29 21.73 -8.46
CA SER A 174 -13.80 21.75 -7.07
C SER A 174 -14.95 20.86 -6.54
N GLU A 175 -15.50 19.86 -7.23
CA GLU A 175 -16.49 18.96 -6.59
C GLU A 175 -16.27 17.44 -6.79
N GLU A 176 -15.48 17.00 -7.76
CA GLU A 176 -15.05 15.59 -7.83
C GLU A 176 -13.76 15.39 -7.03
N THR A 177 -13.84 14.62 -5.95
CA THR A 177 -12.66 14.05 -5.30
C THR A 177 -11.82 13.32 -6.35
N THR A 178 -10.50 13.49 -6.35
CA THR A 178 -9.54 12.82 -7.26
C THR A 178 -9.76 11.29 -7.35
N GLU A 179 -10.46 10.72 -6.37
CA GLU A 179 -10.91 9.32 -6.29
C GLU A 179 -11.85 8.90 -7.43
N ARG A 180 -12.70 9.81 -7.92
CA ARG A 180 -13.76 9.53 -8.91
C ARG A 180 -13.45 10.02 -10.31
N LEU A 181 -12.33 10.71 -10.51
CA LEU A 181 -11.95 11.24 -11.81
C LEU A 181 -11.72 10.12 -12.83
N ILE A 182 -12.63 10.05 -13.79
CA ILE A 182 -12.65 9.11 -14.89
C ILE A 182 -11.44 9.39 -15.80
N GLY A 183 -10.71 8.35 -16.19
CA GLY A 183 -9.56 8.41 -17.11
C GLY A 183 -8.18 8.53 -16.45
N LEU A 184 -8.11 8.82 -15.15
CA LEU A 184 -6.84 8.76 -14.42
C LEU A 184 -6.50 7.32 -14.04
N ASN A 185 -5.27 6.89 -14.30
CA ASN A 185 -4.82 5.60 -13.78
C ASN A 185 -4.62 5.69 -12.26
N LEU A 186 -4.36 4.55 -11.62
CA LEU A 186 -4.23 4.50 -10.16
C LEU A 186 -3.02 5.33 -9.72
N VAL A 187 -1.84 5.10 -10.29
CA VAL A 187 -0.57 5.71 -9.87
C VAL A 187 -0.56 7.24 -10.06
N GLU A 188 -1.22 7.78 -11.08
CA GLU A 188 -1.38 9.24 -11.26
C GLU A 188 -2.24 9.87 -10.18
N ARG A 189 -3.31 9.18 -9.77
CA ARG A 189 -4.10 9.60 -8.60
C ARG A 189 -3.24 9.64 -7.33
N PHE A 190 -2.15 8.86 -7.27
CA PHE A 190 -1.21 8.77 -6.13
C PHE A 190 -0.51 10.10 -6.01
N TYR A 191 0.20 10.46 -7.07
CA TYR A 191 1.07 11.61 -7.11
C TYR A 191 0.26 12.91 -7.00
N LEU A 192 -0.91 12.97 -7.63
CA LEU A 192 -1.81 14.11 -7.53
C LEU A 192 -2.30 14.34 -6.10
N LYS A 193 -2.55 13.28 -5.33
CA LYS A 193 -2.93 13.41 -3.91
C LYS A 193 -1.73 13.74 -3.02
N ILE A 194 -0.59 13.09 -3.23
CA ILE A 194 0.66 13.42 -2.50
C ILE A 194 0.99 14.90 -2.65
N LYS A 195 0.93 15.43 -3.89
CA LYS A 195 1.23 16.84 -4.21
C LYS A 195 0.38 17.83 -3.42
N LYS A 196 -0.89 17.50 -3.15
CA LYS A 196 -1.78 18.34 -2.35
C LYS A 196 -1.43 18.33 -0.86
N ILE A 197 -0.85 17.24 -0.34
CA ILE A 197 -0.58 17.05 1.09
C ILE A 197 0.84 17.48 1.46
N LEU A 198 1.84 17.06 0.68
CA LEU A 198 3.26 17.27 0.97
C LEU A 198 3.86 18.51 0.32
N GLY A 199 3.16 19.12 -0.64
CA GLY A 199 3.78 20.05 -1.58
C GLY A 199 4.71 19.34 -2.58
N SER A 200 5.19 20.09 -3.57
CA SER A 200 5.85 19.52 -4.75
C SER A 200 7.17 18.81 -4.44
N GLU A 201 7.97 19.29 -3.48
CA GLU A 201 9.33 18.76 -3.23
C GLU A 201 9.31 17.34 -2.63
N GLU A 202 8.58 17.15 -1.52
CA GLU A 202 8.46 15.84 -0.88
C GLU A 202 7.67 14.85 -1.77
N THR A 203 6.74 15.36 -2.60
CA THR A 203 6.09 14.54 -3.64
C THR A 203 7.09 14.01 -4.64
N GLU A 204 8.02 14.83 -5.09
CA GLU A 204 9.06 14.41 -6.04
C GLU A 204 10.00 13.38 -5.39
N LYS A 205 10.25 13.43 -4.07
CA LYS A 205 11.01 12.39 -3.36
C LYS A 205 10.29 11.04 -3.35
N VAL A 206 8.99 11.03 -3.03
CA VAL A 206 8.16 9.81 -3.06
C VAL A 206 8.00 9.28 -4.49
N LYS A 207 7.79 10.19 -5.45
CA LYS A 207 7.71 9.87 -6.88
C LYS A 207 9.02 9.30 -7.40
N ASN A 208 10.16 9.93 -7.09
CA ASN A 208 11.46 9.38 -7.43
C ASN A 208 11.67 8.00 -6.80
N LEU A 209 11.30 7.76 -5.54
CA LEU A 209 11.41 6.44 -4.92
C LEU A 209 10.61 5.36 -5.69
N VAL A 210 9.42 5.72 -6.18
CA VAL A 210 8.54 4.80 -6.91
C VAL A 210 8.97 4.63 -8.38
N GLU A 211 9.40 5.70 -9.04
CA GLU A 211 9.79 5.69 -10.46
C GLU A 211 11.21 5.14 -10.67
N THR A 212 12.15 5.45 -9.77
CA THR A 212 13.50 4.86 -9.82
C THR A 212 13.48 3.36 -9.47
N SER A 213 12.41 2.89 -8.82
CA SER A 213 12.19 1.49 -8.54
C SER A 213 11.05 0.91 -9.40
N LYS A 214 11.39 0.40 -10.58
CA LYS A 214 10.46 -0.38 -11.43
C LYS A 214 9.76 -1.50 -10.63
N SER A 215 10.46 -2.08 -9.65
CA SER A 215 9.90 -3.03 -8.68
C SER A 215 8.81 -2.39 -7.82
N LEU A 216 9.06 -1.24 -7.17
CA LEU A 216 8.08 -0.60 -6.29
C LEU A 216 6.80 -0.19 -7.01
N SER A 217 6.93 0.36 -8.23
CA SER A 217 5.79 0.63 -9.10
C SER A 217 4.95 -0.62 -9.39
N MET A 218 5.59 -1.76 -9.71
CA MET A 218 4.89 -3.03 -9.92
C MET A 218 4.22 -3.55 -8.64
N HIS A 219 4.86 -3.43 -7.48
CA HIS A 219 4.25 -3.85 -6.20
C HIS A 219 3.04 -2.99 -5.84
N LEU A 220 3.05 -1.68 -6.12
CA LEU A 220 1.87 -0.82 -5.93
C LEU A 220 0.70 -1.26 -6.81
N LEU A 221 0.95 -1.57 -8.09
CA LEU A 221 -0.06 -2.01 -9.05
C LEU A 221 -0.65 -3.36 -8.65
N GLU A 222 0.19 -4.36 -8.37
CA GLU A 222 -0.27 -5.69 -7.99
C GLU A 222 -0.94 -5.68 -6.61
N PHE A 223 -0.46 -4.89 -5.64
CA PHE A 223 -1.16 -4.69 -4.37
C PHE A 223 -2.58 -4.19 -4.60
N ASN A 224 -2.75 -3.15 -5.41
CA ASN A 224 -4.07 -2.59 -5.71
C ASN A 224 -4.98 -3.60 -6.42
N LYS A 225 -4.45 -4.36 -7.37
CA LYS A 225 -5.19 -5.40 -8.09
C LYS A 225 -5.64 -6.52 -7.16
N GLU A 226 -4.77 -6.98 -6.27
CA GLU A 226 -5.11 -8.01 -5.28
C GLU A 226 -6.11 -7.48 -4.24
N ALA A 227 -5.91 -6.24 -3.76
CA ALA A 227 -6.80 -5.61 -2.81
C ALA A 227 -8.20 -5.36 -3.41
N GLY A 228 -8.28 -4.95 -4.68
CA GLY A 228 -9.54 -4.75 -5.41
C GLY A 228 -10.42 -5.99 -5.55
N LYS A 229 -9.89 -7.19 -5.30
CA LYS A 229 -10.68 -8.43 -5.19
C LYS A 229 -11.46 -8.53 -3.88
N HIS A 230 -11.03 -7.79 -2.86
CA HIS A 230 -11.49 -7.92 -1.47
C HIS A 230 -12.03 -6.60 -0.89
N LEU A 231 -11.71 -5.46 -1.50
CA LEU A 231 -11.97 -4.11 -1.01
C LEU A 231 -12.33 -3.16 -2.17
N GLU A 232 -12.98 -2.04 -1.86
CA GLU A 232 -13.21 -0.99 -2.86
C GLU A 232 -11.89 -0.31 -3.26
N VAL A 233 -11.53 -0.41 -4.55
CA VAL A 233 -10.26 0.02 -5.17
C VAL A 233 -9.86 1.46 -4.79
N GLY A 234 -10.83 2.36 -4.64
CA GLY A 234 -10.57 3.77 -4.30
C GLY A 234 -10.02 3.99 -2.88
N GLN A 235 -10.39 3.14 -1.92
CA GLN A 235 -10.13 3.33 -0.49
C GLN A 235 -8.76 2.79 -0.07
N ILE A 236 -8.36 1.66 -0.65
CA ILE A 236 -7.04 1.03 -0.47
C ILE A 236 -5.92 2.03 -0.75
N PHE A 237 -6.09 2.80 -1.81
CA PHE A 237 -5.04 3.66 -2.31
C PHE A 237 -4.79 4.92 -1.46
N SER A 238 -5.87 5.56 -0.98
CA SER A 238 -5.78 6.64 0.01
C SER A 238 -5.04 6.21 1.28
N ASN A 239 -5.15 4.93 1.63
CA ASN A 239 -4.54 4.36 2.82
C ASN A 239 -3.04 4.04 2.62
N ILE A 240 -2.61 3.53 1.46
CA ILE A 240 -1.17 3.37 1.16
C ILE A 240 -0.48 4.72 1.21
N LEU A 241 -1.16 5.72 0.63
CA LEU A 241 -0.71 7.09 0.66
C LEU A 241 -0.61 7.61 2.10
N ALA A 242 -1.68 7.53 2.87
CA ALA A 242 -1.68 7.95 4.26
C ALA A 242 -0.57 7.26 5.07
N PHE A 243 -0.33 5.97 4.83
CA PHE A 243 0.77 5.22 5.45
C PHE A 243 2.14 5.79 5.06
N ALA A 244 2.44 5.85 3.76
CA ALA A 244 3.72 6.31 3.25
C ALA A 244 4.02 7.76 3.66
N LEU A 245 3.01 8.63 3.70
CA LEU A 245 3.19 10.03 4.09
C LEU A 245 3.35 10.21 5.59
N SER A 246 2.56 9.51 6.39
CA SER A 246 2.51 9.78 7.83
C SER A 246 3.84 9.53 8.51
N SER A 247 4.59 8.50 8.11
CA SER A 247 5.92 8.24 8.68
C SER A 247 6.99 9.18 8.11
N ARG A 248 6.96 9.47 6.80
CA ARG A 248 7.95 10.35 6.16
C ARG A 248 7.84 11.81 6.56
N LEU A 249 6.64 12.28 6.92
CA LEU A 249 6.39 13.63 7.39
C LEU A 249 6.85 13.88 8.83
N LYS A 250 6.98 12.83 9.64
CA LYS A 250 7.28 12.93 11.08
C LYS A 250 8.74 12.66 11.39
N ARG A 251 9.65 13.22 10.58
CA ARG A 251 11.11 13.11 10.72
C ARG A 251 11.75 14.49 10.83
N GLY A 252 12.98 14.55 11.33
CA GLY A 252 13.72 15.81 11.50
C GLY A 252 12.95 16.80 12.36
N ASP A 253 12.73 18.02 11.86
CA ASP A 253 12.06 19.10 12.62
C ASP A 253 10.61 18.78 12.99
N ASN A 254 9.95 17.87 12.25
CA ASN A 254 8.59 17.41 12.52
C ASN A 254 8.53 16.12 13.35
N PHE A 255 9.68 15.58 13.74
CA PHE A 255 9.75 14.38 14.57
C PHE A 255 9.27 14.68 16.00
N PHE A 256 8.42 13.82 16.52
CA PHE A 256 7.98 13.85 17.91
C PHE A 256 8.00 12.45 18.52
N TYR A 257 8.15 12.35 19.83
CA TYR A 257 8.08 11.07 20.53
C TYR A 257 7.47 11.27 21.91
N THR A 258 6.87 10.22 22.46
CA THR A 258 6.45 10.19 23.86
C THR A 258 7.51 9.44 24.65
N PHE A 259 8.04 10.09 25.69
CA PHE A 259 8.93 9.46 26.65
C PHE A 259 8.13 9.03 27.88
N LEU A 260 8.17 7.73 28.20
CA LEU A 260 7.46 7.20 29.36
C LEU A 260 8.35 7.22 30.60
N PRO A 261 7.77 7.16 31.82
CA PRO A 261 8.57 7.16 33.04
C PRO A 261 9.61 6.04 33.06
N VAL A 262 10.84 6.36 33.49
CA VAL A 262 11.93 5.38 33.60
C VAL A 262 11.62 4.42 34.75
N LEU A 263 11.73 3.12 34.50
CA LEU A 263 11.51 2.09 35.52
C LEU A 263 12.86 1.61 36.07
N PRO A 264 13.14 1.82 37.37
CA PRO A 264 14.34 1.30 38.02
C PRO A 264 14.16 -0.18 38.39
N LEU A 265 15.08 -1.02 37.92
CA LEU A 265 15.12 -2.47 38.11
C LEU A 265 16.43 -2.83 38.82
N GLY A 266 16.56 -2.38 40.07
CA GLY A 266 17.81 -2.47 40.81
C GLY A 266 18.88 -1.54 40.22
N LYS A 267 19.92 -2.11 39.59
CA LYS A 267 21.01 -1.36 38.93
C LYS A 267 20.77 -1.11 37.44
N VAL A 268 19.64 -1.56 36.92
CA VAL A 268 19.23 -1.42 35.52
C VAL A 268 18.11 -0.40 35.44
N LEU A 269 18.15 0.46 34.44
CA LEU A 269 17.08 1.40 34.11
C LEU A 269 16.42 0.95 32.81
N LEU A 270 15.09 0.87 32.81
CA LEU A 270 14.29 0.61 31.60
C LEU A 270 13.67 1.91 31.10
N TYR A 271 14.05 2.29 29.88
CA TYR A 271 13.53 3.44 29.13
C TYR A 271 12.54 2.93 28.09
N ALA A 272 11.46 3.67 27.87
CA ALA A 272 10.46 3.36 26.85
C ALA A 272 10.12 4.61 26.05
N PHE A 273 10.24 4.49 24.73
CA PHE A 273 9.99 5.56 23.79
C PHE A 273 8.92 5.14 22.79
N ARG A 274 7.88 5.93 22.66
CA ARG A 274 6.86 5.75 21.64
C ARG A 274 7.12 6.72 20.49
N MET A 275 7.41 6.13 19.33
CA MET A 275 7.74 6.86 18.11
C MET A 275 6.51 7.54 17.49
N PRO A 276 6.68 8.48 16.53
CA PRO A 276 5.55 9.20 15.95
C PRO A 276 4.53 8.31 15.25
N THR A 277 5.01 7.19 14.71
CA THR A 277 4.29 6.05 14.17
C THR A 277 5.13 4.79 14.41
N GLY A 278 4.53 3.61 14.25
CA GLY A 278 5.23 2.34 14.42
C GLY A 278 5.35 1.89 15.88
N GLY A 279 6.25 0.94 16.11
CA GLY A 279 6.41 0.27 17.40
C GLY A 279 7.19 1.10 18.41
N ASN A 280 6.98 0.77 19.68
CA ASN A 280 7.74 1.26 20.81
C ASN A 280 9.18 0.76 20.77
N VAL A 281 10.09 1.57 21.31
CA VAL A 281 11.49 1.21 21.50
C VAL A 281 11.78 1.14 23.00
N TYR A 282 12.28 -0.01 23.45
CA TYR A 282 12.63 -0.23 24.85
C TYR A 282 14.14 -0.38 25.02
N ILE A 283 14.72 0.31 25.99
CA ILE A 283 16.16 0.24 26.29
C ILE A 283 16.35 -0.15 27.76
N LEU A 284 17.05 -1.25 28.00
CA LEU A 284 17.60 -1.58 29.31
C LEU A 284 19.03 -1.07 29.37
N LYS A 285 19.37 -0.27 30.37
CA LYS A 285 20.69 0.32 30.55
C LYS A 285 21.24 0.01 31.94
N ASP A 286 22.49 -0.41 32.03
CA ASP A 286 23.15 -0.65 33.32
C ASP A 286 23.91 0.58 33.85
N SER A 287 24.38 0.47 35.09
CA SER A 287 25.20 1.52 35.75
C SER A 287 26.56 1.80 35.08
N LYS A 288 27.00 0.98 34.12
CA LYS A 288 28.27 1.12 33.38
C LYS A 288 28.06 1.65 31.96
N ASP A 289 26.89 2.24 31.71
CA ASP A 289 26.48 2.82 30.42
C ASP A 289 26.23 1.80 29.29
N ARG A 290 26.26 0.49 29.58
CA ARG A 290 25.92 -0.54 28.58
C ARG A 290 24.41 -0.62 28.40
N ALA A 291 23.97 -0.87 27.17
CA ALA A 291 22.56 -0.91 26.82
C ALA A 291 22.17 -2.15 26.00
N VAL A 292 20.91 -2.57 26.15
CA VAL A 292 20.24 -3.58 25.32
C VAL A 292 18.92 -2.99 24.87
N MET A 293 18.59 -3.19 23.59
CA MET A 293 17.34 -2.76 22.99
C MET A 293 16.39 -3.96 22.82
N ILE A 294 15.10 -3.76 23.10
CA ILE A 294 14.03 -4.71 22.77
C ILE A 294 13.10 -4.01 21.77
N ASP A 295 12.98 -4.62 20.59
CA ASP A 295 12.38 -4.03 19.39
C ASP A 295 12.97 -2.68 18.96
N GLY A 296 12.65 -2.28 17.74
CA GLY A 296 13.09 -1.04 17.12
C GLY A 296 12.03 -0.53 16.17
N SER A 297 11.77 0.78 16.17
CA SER A 297 10.73 1.35 15.31
C SER A 297 11.10 1.32 13.81
N TYR A 298 10.30 1.99 12.97
CA TYR A 298 10.57 2.15 11.55
C TYR A 298 11.98 2.68 11.26
N GLY A 299 12.63 2.14 10.23
CA GLY A 299 14.01 2.49 9.85
C GLY A 299 14.21 3.96 9.52
N ILE A 300 13.18 4.61 8.96
CA ILE A 300 13.19 6.04 8.64
C ILE A 300 13.43 6.95 9.86
N TYR A 301 13.15 6.46 11.06
CA TYR A 301 13.38 7.19 12.31
C TYR A 301 14.78 6.99 12.88
N TYR A 302 15.68 6.25 12.22
CA TYR A 302 16.99 5.92 12.77
C TYR A 302 17.79 7.14 13.25
N GLU A 303 17.92 8.17 12.42
CA GLU A 303 18.66 9.39 12.77
C GLU A 303 18.01 10.18 13.91
N ASP A 304 16.67 10.22 13.94
CA ASP A 304 15.95 10.90 15.02
C ASP A 304 15.99 10.10 16.33
N LEU A 305 15.93 8.77 16.25
CA LEU A 305 16.09 7.86 17.39
C LEU A 305 17.48 8.02 18.02
N LYS A 306 18.56 8.16 17.23
CA LYS A 306 19.89 8.45 17.78
C LYS A 306 19.89 9.73 18.63
N LYS A 307 19.23 10.80 18.17
CA LYS A 307 19.09 12.06 18.92
C LYS A 307 18.25 11.87 20.19
N VAL A 308 17.14 11.11 20.10
CA VAL A 308 16.30 10.77 21.26
C VAL A 308 17.13 10.06 22.33
N LEU A 309 17.87 9.02 21.95
CA LEU A 309 18.70 8.27 22.88
C LEU A 309 19.73 9.18 23.57
N LEU A 310 20.46 9.99 22.80
CA LEU A 310 21.44 10.94 23.34
C LEU A 310 20.82 11.95 24.32
N ASN A 311 19.63 12.49 23.98
CA ASN A 311 18.91 13.44 24.83
C ASN A 311 18.49 12.82 26.19
N HIS A 312 18.37 11.50 26.26
CA HIS A 312 18.05 10.76 27.49
C HIS A 312 19.28 10.09 28.11
N GLY A 313 20.49 10.51 27.72
CA GLY A 313 21.75 10.03 28.27
C GLY A 313 22.06 8.59 27.90
N ILE A 314 21.55 8.10 26.77
CA ILE A 314 21.85 6.79 26.20
C ILE A 314 22.72 6.99 24.97
N THR A 315 23.97 6.56 25.05
CA THR A 315 24.89 6.59 23.90
C THR A 315 24.46 5.51 22.89
N PRO A 316 24.12 5.82 21.63
CA PRO A 316 23.67 4.81 20.66
C PRO A 316 24.64 3.64 20.47
N GLN A 317 25.94 3.94 20.52
CA GLN A 317 27.04 2.98 20.43
C GLN A 317 27.09 1.99 21.61
N SER A 318 26.47 2.32 22.74
CA SER A 318 26.49 1.45 23.92
C SER A 318 25.43 0.34 23.87
N ILE A 319 24.57 0.34 22.85
CA ILE A 319 23.60 -0.73 22.58
C ILE A 319 24.35 -1.93 22.00
N GLU A 320 24.61 -2.92 22.85
CA GLU A 320 25.39 -4.12 22.49
C GLU A 320 24.54 -5.17 21.76
N LYS A 321 23.25 -5.22 22.08
CA LYS A 321 22.31 -6.24 21.59
C LYS A 321 20.93 -5.65 21.34
N ILE A 322 20.26 -6.20 20.33
CA ILE A 322 18.87 -5.91 19.98
C ILE A 322 18.11 -7.23 19.95
N TYR A 323 17.06 -7.35 20.76
CA TYR A 323 16.17 -8.52 20.75
C TYR A 323 14.87 -8.16 20.04
N LEU A 324 14.61 -8.79 18.90
CA LEU A 324 13.43 -8.53 18.08
C LEU A 324 12.33 -9.55 18.39
N SER A 325 11.13 -9.04 18.63
CA SER A 325 9.93 -9.83 18.85
C SER A 325 9.43 -10.46 17.55
N HIS A 326 9.50 -9.73 16.42
CA HIS A 326 9.08 -10.22 15.11
C HIS A 326 9.66 -9.41 13.95
N ALA A 327 9.21 -9.71 12.73
CA ALA A 327 9.82 -9.26 11.47
C ALA A 327 9.25 -7.95 10.88
N ASP A 328 8.13 -7.43 11.40
CA ASP A 328 7.49 -6.28 10.78
C ASP A 328 8.34 -5.01 10.96
N ALA A 329 8.25 -4.10 9.98
CA ALA A 329 9.17 -2.97 9.85
C ALA A 329 9.08 -1.98 11.01
N ASP A 330 7.98 -1.94 11.76
CA ASP A 330 7.79 -1.14 12.96
C ASP A 330 8.45 -1.71 14.21
N HIS A 331 8.98 -2.93 14.13
CA HIS A 331 9.67 -3.62 15.24
C HIS A 331 11.09 -4.01 14.90
N ALA A 332 11.37 -4.31 13.63
CA ALA A 332 12.72 -4.63 13.17
C ALA A 332 13.40 -3.45 12.46
N GLY A 333 12.67 -2.35 12.19
CA GLY A 333 13.01 -1.32 11.21
C GLY A 333 14.43 -0.76 11.29
N VAL A 334 14.84 -0.40 12.50
CA VAL A 334 16.15 0.23 12.78
C VAL A 334 17.28 -0.76 13.05
N SER A 335 16.98 -2.05 13.24
CA SER A 335 17.94 -3.03 13.77
C SER A 335 19.22 -3.15 12.93
N GLY A 336 19.08 -3.19 11.61
CA GLY A 336 20.20 -3.28 10.69
C GLY A 336 21.08 -2.02 10.65
N TYR A 337 20.55 -0.84 11.01
CA TYR A 337 21.36 0.37 11.09
C TYR A 337 22.28 0.32 12.31
N PHE A 338 21.76 -0.08 13.47
CA PHE A 338 22.56 -0.27 14.68
C PHE A 338 23.61 -1.39 14.52
N GLU A 339 23.26 -2.48 13.87
CA GLU A 339 24.21 -3.56 13.56
C GLU A 339 25.38 -3.05 12.70
N ARG A 340 25.09 -2.34 11.61
CA ARG A 340 26.12 -1.88 10.67
C ARG A 340 26.94 -0.71 11.19
N GLU A 341 26.31 0.26 11.86
CA GLU A 341 27.00 1.46 12.36
C GLU A 341 27.76 1.19 13.66
N PHE A 342 27.19 0.38 14.57
CA PHE A 342 27.72 0.20 15.93
C PHE A 342 28.11 -1.25 16.28
N GLY A 343 27.87 -2.21 15.40
CA GLY A 343 28.19 -3.62 15.66
C GLY A 343 27.24 -4.31 16.64
N ALA A 344 26.06 -3.74 16.87
CA ALA A 344 25.05 -4.33 17.77
C ALA A 344 24.61 -5.71 17.25
N LYS A 345 24.55 -6.72 18.14
CA LYS A 345 24.09 -8.06 17.75
C LYS A 345 22.57 -8.12 17.75
N VAL A 346 21.97 -8.52 16.62
CA VAL A 346 20.51 -8.59 16.49
C VAL A 346 20.04 -10.03 16.63
N TRP A 347 19.18 -10.31 17.59
CA TRP A 347 18.58 -11.61 17.87
C TRP A 347 17.14 -11.66 17.39
N MET A 348 16.78 -12.72 16.69
CA MET A 348 15.40 -12.94 16.25
C MET A 348 15.06 -14.42 16.06
N HIS A 349 13.80 -14.72 15.84
CA HIS A 349 13.36 -16.07 15.49
C HIS A 349 13.75 -16.43 14.05
N PRO A 350 14.17 -17.68 13.74
CA PRO A 350 14.49 -18.09 12.38
C PRO A 350 13.36 -17.86 11.35
N LEU A 351 12.11 -18.11 11.72
CA LEU A 351 10.96 -17.84 10.83
C LEU A 351 10.72 -16.33 10.59
N ALA A 352 11.03 -15.46 11.56
CA ALA A 352 10.96 -14.02 11.36
C ALA A 352 12.00 -13.58 10.31
N TRP A 353 13.17 -14.21 10.30
CA TRP A 353 14.17 -13.99 9.25
C TRP A 353 13.72 -14.48 7.87
N GLU A 354 13.00 -15.60 7.79
CA GLU A 354 12.40 -16.03 6.52
C GLU A 354 11.36 -15.02 6.00
N VAL A 355 10.53 -14.45 6.88
CA VAL A 355 9.59 -13.36 6.52
C VAL A 355 10.33 -12.18 5.89
N ILE A 356 11.45 -11.75 6.49
CA ILE A 356 12.28 -10.66 5.97
C ILE A 356 12.88 -11.03 4.61
N LYS A 357 13.56 -12.18 4.49
CA LYS A 357 14.21 -12.61 3.24
C LYS A 357 13.25 -12.78 2.08
N LYS A 358 12.02 -13.19 2.37
CA LYS A 358 10.96 -13.42 1.37
C LYS A 358 10.11 -12.19 1.12
N GLU A 359 10.33 -11.11 1.90
CA GLU A 359 9.52 -9.90 1.91
C GLU A 359 8.02 -10.20 1.92
N ASN A 360 7.61 -11.13 2.79
CA ASN A 360 6.22 -11.56 2.91
C ASN A 360 5.90 -11.91 4.36
N ARG A 361 5.15 -11.04 5.03
CA ARG A 361 4.70 -11.25 6.41
C ARG A 361 3.78 -12.45 6.60
N ALA A 362 3.19 -13.00 5.54
CA ALA A 362 2.42 -14.24 5.58
C ALA A 362 3.24 -15.48 5.17
N TYR A 363 4.57 -15.38 5.09
CA TYR A 363 5.41 -16.48 4.60
C TYR A 363 5.18 -17.79 5.39
N GLY A 364 4.98 -18.89 4.65
CA GLY A 364 4.74 -20.21 5.24
C GLY A 364 3.30 -20.45 5.71
N ILE A 365 2.42 -19.44 5.64
CA ILE A 365 1.00 -19.55 5.99
C ILE A 365 0.16 -19.58 4.72
N LYS A 366 -0.65 -20.63 4.56
CA LYS A 366 -1.63 -20.71 3.48
C LYS A 366 -2.82 -19.81 3.79
N THR A 367 -2.88 -18.64 3.18
CA THR A 367 -3.98 -17.68 3.35
C THR A 367 -4.43 -17.11 1.99
N PRO A 368 -5.73 -16.86 1.77
CA PRO A 368 -6.23 -16.27 0.52
C PRO A 368 -5.61 -14.90 0.18
N ILE A 369 -5.09 -14.21 1.20
CA ILE A 369 -4.47 -12.88 1.09
C ILE A 369 -2.93 -12.93 1.05
N GLU A 370 -2.31 -14.08 0.76
CA GLU A 370 -0.84 -14.24 0.78
C GLU A 370 -0.15 -13.26 -0.18
N ARG A 371 -0.64 -13.13 -1.42
CA ARG A 371 -0.09 -12.18 -2.40
C ARG A 371 -0.25 -10.72 -1.94
N LEU A 372 -1.40 -10.40 -1.37
CA LEU A 372 -1.68 -9.07 -0.82
C LEU A 372 -0.68 -8.73 0.30
N ASN A 373 -0.39 -9.68 1.20
CA ASN A 373 0.61 -9.55 2.25
C ASN A 373 2.02 -9.34 1.70
N ALA A 374 2.41 -10.07 0.65
CA ALA A 374 3.72 -9.91 0.03
C ALA A 374 3.91 -8.50 -0.54
N HIS A 375 2.95 -7.99 -1.32
CA HIS A 375 3.06 -6.63 -1.85
C HIS A 375 2.99 -5.58 -0.74
N PHE A 376 2.11 -5.74 0.25
CA PHE A 376 2.07 -4.84 1.42
C PHE A 376 3.42 -4.78 2.15
N THR A 377 4.03 -5.92 2.41
CA THR A 377 5.31 -6.03 3.13
C THR A 377 6.41 -5.27 2.38
N VAL A 378 6.54 -5.47 1.07
CA VAL A 378 7.50 -4.73 0.24
C VAL A 378 7.24 -3.22 0.29
N LEU A 379 5.98 -2.80 0.13
CA LEU A 379 5.62 -1.38 0.17
C LEU A 379 5.99 -0.76 1.52
N VAL A 380 5.61 -1.40 2.62
CA VAL A 380 5.92 -0.93 3.97
C VAL A 380 7.41 -0.80 4.16
N ASN A 381 8.17 -1.87 3.90
CA ASN A 381 9.62 -1.90 4.06
C ASN A 381 10.31 -0.76 3.30
N ARG A 382 9.85 -0.47 2.07
CA ARG A 382 10.45 0.59 1.24
C ARG A 382 10.06 1.98 1.70
N PHE A 383 8.79 2.22 2.05
CA PHE A 383 8.35 3.55 2.49
C PHE A 383 8.87 3.94 3.88
N THR A 384 9.11 2.96 4.75
CA THR A 384 9.61 3.16 6.11
C THR A 384 11.12 2.94 6.24
N GLU A 385 11.83 2.81 5.12
CA GLU A 385 13.29 2.65 5.05
C GLU A 385 13.80 1.50 5.94
N PHE A 386 13.05 0.40 5.98
CA PHE A 386 13.44 -0.79 6.74
C PHE A 386 14.79 -1.30 6.26
N LEU A 387 15.73 -1.37 7.20
CA LEU A 387 17.02 -2.00 6.99
C LEU A 387 17.12 -3.25 7.87
N PRO A 388 17.01 -4.45 7.30
CA PRO A 388 17.13 -5.68 8.08
C PRO A 388 18.58 -5.91 8.54
N PRO A 389 18.78 -6.71 9.60
CA PRO A 389 20.12 -7.16 9.99
C PRO A 389 20.76 -7.97 8.85
N GLU A 390 22.08 -7.86 8.69
CA GLU A 390 22.88 -8.61 7.73
C GLU A 390 23.21 -10.00 8.27
N LYS A 391 23.51 -10.12 9.56
CA LYS A 391 23.94 -11.37 10.21
C LYS A 391 23.20 -11.54 11.55
N PRO A 392 21.89 -11.79 11.51
CA PRO A 392 21.13 -12.02 12.73
C PRO A 392 21.62 -13.28 13.45
N GLU A 393 21.62 -13.20 14.78
CA GLU A 393 21.68 -14.35 15.67
C GLU A 393 20.26 -14.89 15.87
N PHE A 394 20.15 -16.20 16.11
CA PHE A 394 18.85 -16.85 16.19
C PHE A 394 18.55 -17.39 17.58
N PHE A 395 17.31 -17.14 18.03
CA PHE A 395 16.76 -17.92 19.14
C PHE A 395 16.69 -19.40 18.75
N ARG A 396 16.88 -20.26 19.75
CA ARG A 396 16.59 -21.69 19.62
C ARG A 396 15.12 -21.92 19.29
N THR A 397 14.83 -23.08 18.73
CA THR A 397 13.46 -23.53 18.45
C THR A 397 13.11 -24.83 19.17
N GLU A 398 14.05 -25.41 19.92
CA GLU A 398 13.75 -26.56 20.77
C GLU A 398 12.96 -26.12 22.01
N VAL A 399 11.92 -26.89 22.35
CA VAL A 399 11.10 -26.62 23.52
C VAL A 399 11.89 -26.93 24.79
N MET A 400 12.23 -25.90 25.55
CA MET A 400 12.90 -25.99 26.86
C MET A 400 11.91 -26.11 28.02
N GLY A 401 10.65 -25.75 27.79
CA GLY A 401 9.57 -25.84 28.77
C GLY A 401 8.28 -25.22 28.24
N GLU A 402 7.27 -25.13 29.08
CA GLU A 402 5.98 -24.53 28.74
C GLU A 402 5.43 -23.76 29.95
N GLU A 403 4.83 -22.60 29.71
CA GLU A 403 4.13 -21.82 30.75
C GLU A 403 2.92 -21.12 30.11
N GLY A 404 1.72 -21.35 30.66
CA GLY A 404 0.48 -20.74 30.16
C GLY A 404 0.07 -21.13 28.73
N GLY A 405 0.49 -22.31 28.25
CA GLY A 405 0.24 -22.78 26.88
C GLY A 405 1.22 -22.22 25.82
N PHE A 406 2.24 -21.48 26.25
CA PHE A 406 3.32 -21.01 25.39
C PHE A 406 4.59 -21.81 25.64
N LYS A 407 5.23 -22.22 24.55
CA LYS A 407 6.53 -22.91 24.60
C LYS A 407 7.61 -21.91 24.94
N ILE A 408 8.47 -22.27 25.89
CA ILE A 408 9.72 -21.57 26.16
C ILE A 408 10.76 -22.18 25.25
N ILE A 409 11.26 -21.40 24.29
CA ILE A 409 12.20 -21.89 23.26
C ILE A 409 13.63 -21.47 23.54
N ASP A 410 13.84 -20.37 24.27
CA ASP A 410 15.17 -19.89 24.61
C ASP A 410 15.16 -19.04 25.88
N ASN A 411 16.34 -18.66 26.36
CA ASN A 411 16.50 -17.72 27.47
C ASN A 411 17.70 -16.80 27.22
N PHE A 412 17.63 -15.57 27.70
CA PHE A 412 18.77 -14.64 27.66
C PHE A 412 18.87 -13.81 28.95
N GLU A 413 20.07 -13.30 29.20
CA GLU A 413 20.34 -12.45 30.36
C GLU A 413 20.68 -11.02 29.91
N VAL A 414 20.08 -10.03 30.59
CA VAL A 414 20.38 -8.61 30.43
C VAL A 414 20.76 -8.04 31.79
N PHE A 415 22.06 -7.86 32.02
CA PHE A 415 22.59 -7.20 33.22
C PHE A 415 22.07 -7.80 34.54
N GLY A 416 22.00 -9.12 34.63
CA GLY A 416 21.45 -9.86 35.78
C GLY A 416 19.94 -10.07 35.76
N LEU A 417 19.22 -9.58 34.74
CA LEU A 417 17.80 -9.86 34.52
C LEU A 417 17.64 -11.06 33.58
N HIS A 418 16.84 -12.04 33.98
CA HIS A 418 16.65 -13.29 33.23
C HIS A 418 15.34 -13.26 32.44
N PHE A 419 15.47 -13.31 31.12
CA PHE A 419 14.35 -13.33 30.19
C PHE A 419 14.14 -14.73 29.63
N LYS A 420 12.88 -15.16 29.63
CA LYS A 420 12.42 -16.32 28.86
C LYS A 420 11.87 -15.85 27.52
N VAL A 421 12.17 -16.59 26.45
CA VAL A 421 11.64 -16.37 25.11
C VAL A 421 10.47 -17.32 24.88
N PHE A 422 9.28 -16.78 24.73
CA PHE A 422 8.04 -17.53 24.51
C PHE A 422 7.73 -17.55 23.02
N GLU A 423 7.59 -18.73 22.42
CA GLU A 423 7.18 -18.86 21.02
C GLU A 423 5.70 -18.51 20.88
N SER A 424 5.38 -17.55 20.00
CA SER A 424 4.02 -17.25 19.60
C SER A 424 3.43 -18.40 18.81
N TRP A 425 2.10 -18.57 18.87
CA TRP A 425 1.38 -19.48 17.99
C TRP A 425 1.37 -19.00 16.53
N GLY A 426 1.82 -17.76 16.27
CA GLY A 426 1.96 -17.19 14.93
C GLY A 426 0.68 -16.56 14.39
N GLY A 427 -0.24 -16.15 15.27
CA GLY A 427 -1.51 -15.53 14.86
C GLY A 427 -1.32 -14.17 14.15
N HIS A 428 -0.38 -13.35 14.64
CA HIS A 428 -0.07 -12.04 14.07
C HIS A 428 0.86 -12.15 12.85
N VAL A 429 2.06 -12.73 13.04
CA VAL A 429 3.10 -12.94 12.01
C VAL A 429 3.91 -14.20 12.36
N PRO A 430 4.40 -14.98 11.38
CA PRO A 430 5.26 -16.12 11.62
C PRO A 430 6.54 -15.74 12.35
N GLY A 431 6.94 -16.58 13.31
CA GLY A 431 8.18 -16.39 14.07
C GLY A 431 8.13 -15.26 15.10
N GLN A 432 6.94 -14.82 15.50
CA GLN A 432 6.82 -13.91 16.62
C GLN A 432 7.21 -14.59 17.95
N VAL A 433 7.79 -13.82 18.85
CA VAL A 433 8.10 -14.24 20.22
C VAL A 433 7.68 -13.17 21.23
N PHE A 434 7.50 -13.59 22.49
CA PHE A 434 7.30 -12.72 23.64
C PHE A 434 8.48 -12.86 24.62
N PHE A 435 8.76 -11.81 25.41
CA PHE A 435 9.86 -11.83 26.39
C PHE A 435 9.34 -11.61 27.80
N LEU A 436 9.57 -12.58 28.68
CA LEU A 436 9.14 -12.53 30.08
C LEU A 436 10.34 -12.50 31.03
N CYS A 437 10.46 -11.43 31.82
CA CYS A 437 11.33 -11.37 32.99
C CYS A 437 10.47 -11.38 34.26
N LYS A 438 10.13 -12.59 34.73
CA LYS A 438 9.19 -12.80 35.85
C LYS A 438 9.70 -12.18 37.15
N GLU A 439 11.00 -12.24 37.43
CA GLU A 439 11.61 -11.71 38.65
C GLU A 439 11.50 -10.19 38.78
N ALA A 440 11.53 -9.48 37.65
CA ALA A 440 11.37 -8.03 37.55
C ALA A 440 9.94 -7.61 37.20
N GLY A 441 9.04 -8.56 36.96
CA GLY A 441 7.64 -8.28 36.60
C GLY A 441 7.48 -7.63 35.22
N LEU A 442 8.31 -7.98 34.24
CA LEU A 442 8.25 -7.40 32.90
C LEU A 442 7.75 -8.43 31.88
N PHE A 443 6.75 -8.08 31.09
CA PHE A 443 6.29 -8.88 29.97
C PHE A 443 6.19 -8.06 28.69
N PHE A 444 7.11 -8.29 27.75
CA PHE A 444 7.11 -7.66 26.43
C PHE A 444 6.26 -8.49 25.48
N THR A 445 5.17 -7.90 25.01
CA THR A 445 4.09 -8.64 24.32
C THR A 445 3.97 -8.28 22.85
N ALA A 446 4.85 -7.40 22.34
CA ALA A 446 4.84 -6.93 20.96
C ALA A 446 3.42 -6.52 20.54
N ASP A 447 2.93 -6.96 19.38
CA ASP A 447 1.62 -6.59 18.85
C ASP A 447 0.40 -7.21 19.57
N TYR A 448 0.62 -7.77 20.76
CA TYR A 448 -0.41 -8.29 21.64
C TYR A 448 -0.56 -7.43 22.89
N LEU A 449 -1.77 -7.43 23.46
CA LEU A 449 -2.11 -6.67 24.68
C LEU A 449 -1.74 -5.18 24.54
N LEU A 450 -2.15 -4.57 23.42
CA LEU A 450 -1.86 -3.18 23.10
C LEU A 450 -2.58 -2.20 24.03
N ASN A 451 -1.93 -1.11 24.40
CA ASN A 451 -2.57 -0.04 25.18
C ASN A 451 -3.14 1.04 24.24
N ILE A 452 -4.19 0.68 23.49
CA ILE A 452 -4.78 1.55 22.46
C ILE A 452 -5.35 2.86 23.06
N THR A 453 -5.82 2.82 24.31
CA THR A 453 -6.42 3.99 24.98
C THR A 453 -5.41 5.10 25.26
N SER A 454 -4.12 4.75 25.44
CA SER A 454 -3.02 5.70 25.62
C SER A 454 -2.55 6.41 24.34
N LEU A 455 -2.98 5.95 23.16
CA LEU A 455 -2.59 6.53 21.89
C LEU A 455 -3.37 7.83 21.61
N ARG A 456 -2.71 8.81 20.98
CA ARG A 456 -3.38 9.98 20.40
C ARG A 456 -4.24 9.55 19.23
N GLU A 457 -5.23 10.37 18.89
CA GLU A 457 -6.13 10.10 17.76
C GLU A 457 -5.38 9.95 16.42
N GLU A 458 -4.29 10.69 16.22
CA GLU A 458 -3.44 10.55 15.04
C GLU A 458 -2.71 9.19 14.98
N GLU A 459 -2.27 8.67 16.14
CA GLU A 459 -1.57 7.40 16.26
C GLU A 459 -2.55 6.23 16.10
N LYS A 460 -3.75 6.32 16.67
CA LYS A 460 -4.84 5.35 16.45
C LYS A 460 -5.22 5.25 14.98
N LYS A 461 -5.38 6.41 14.32
CA LYS A 461 -5.66 6.46 12.87
C LYS A 461 -4.56 5.76 12.10
N PHE A 462 -3.29 6.05 12.38
CA PHE A 462 -2.18 5.40 11.72
C PHE A 462 -2.15 3.87 11.95
N LEU A 463 -2.27 3.43 13.20
CA LEU A 463 -2.29 2.01 13.58
C LEU A 463 -3.43 1.23 12.86
N SER A 464 -4.53 1.90 12.53
CA SER A 464 -5.65 1.30 11.82
C SER A 464 -5.42 1.16 10.30
N ILE A 465 -4.49 1.92 9.70
CA ILE A 465 -4.29 1.96 8.24
C ILE A 465 -3.97 0.57 7.67
N PRO A 466 -3.01 -0.22 8.22
CA PRO A 466 -2.74 -1.57 7.73
C PRO A 466 -3.96 -2.49 7.76
N LYS A 467 -4.79 -2.40 8.81
CA LYS A 467 -6.04 -3.17 8.91
C LYS A 467 -7.02 -2.80 7.79
N PHE A 468 -7.15 -1.53 7.45
CA PHE A 468 -7.97 -1.11 6.31
C PHE A 468 -7.38 -1.55 4.96
N LEU A 469 -6.06 -1.63 4.85
CA LEU A 469 -5.36 -2.04 3.63
C LEU A 469 -5.47 -3.53 3.33
N MET A 470 -5.46 -4.36 4.37
CA MET A 470 -5.36 -5.81 4.26
C MET A 470 -6.58 -6.56 4.82
N THR A 471 -7.65 -5.87 5.22
CA THR A 471 -8.78 -6.35 6.05
C THR A 471 -8.42 -6.74 7.50
N SER A 472 -7.19 -7.19 7.73
CA SER A 472 -6.60 -7.47 9.04
C SER A 472 -5.08 -7.30 9.00
N THR A 473 -4.48 -6.89 10.11
CA THR A 473 -3.02 -6.91 10.31
C THR A 473 -2.49 -8.30 10.63
N ASN A 474 -3.37 -9.25 10.98
CA ASN A 474 -3.01 -10.57 11.45
C ASN A 474 -3.12 -11.58 10.32
N VAL A 475 -2.04 -12.33 10.09
CA VAL A 475 -1.97 -13.39 9.07
C VAL A 475 -3.00 -14.51 9.31
N ASN A 476 -3.31 -14.80 10.58
CA ASN A 476 -4.38 -15.69 10.98
C ASN A 476 -5.21 -15.07 12.13
N SER A 477 -6.28 -14.38 11.76
CA SER A 477 -7.10 -13.61 12.72
C SER A 477 -7.89 -14.47 13.72
N LEU A 478 -8.16 -15.75 13.41
CA LEU A 478 -8.79 -16.67 14.36
C LEU A 478 -7.78 -17.09 15.42
N LEU A 479 -6.61 -17.54 14.98
CA LEU A 479 -5.53 -17.95 15.87
C LEU A 479 -5.04 -16.79 16.74
N PHE A 480 -4.92 -15.58 16.17
CA PHE A 480 -4.57 -14.37 16.92
C PHE A 480 -5.52 -14.11 18.09
N LYS A 481 -6.83 -14.31 17.92
CA LYS A 481 -7.82 -14.11 18.99
C LYS A 481 -7.67 -15.13 20.11
N GLU A 482 -7.46 -16.40 19.76
CA GLU A 482 -7.23 -17.47 20.74
C GLU A 482 -5.94 -17.22 21.52
N GLU A 483 -4.88 -16.84 20.82
CA GLU A 483 -3.59 -16.52 21.39
C GLU A 483 -3.63 -15.29 22.30
N MET A 484 -4.31 -14.21 21.87
CA MET A 484 -4.53 -13.01 22.68
C MET A 484 -5.23 -13.35 24.00
N LYS A 485 -6.23 -14.24 23.96
CA LYS A 485 -6.95 -14.71 25.15
C LYS A 485 -6.02 -15.53 26.06
N ALA A 486 -5.23 -16.43 25.51
CA ALA A 486 -4.26 -17.23 26.27
C ALA A 486 -3.21 -16.34 26.95
N LEU A 487 -2.65 -15.38 26.21
CA LEU A 487 -1.65 -14.44 26.70
C LEU A 487 -2.22 -13.54 27.81
N LYS A 488 -3.45 -13.04 27.63
CA LYS A 488 -4.18 -12.29 28.67
C LYS A 488 -4.33 -13.10 29.95
N ASN A 489 -4.75 -14.37 29.84
CA ASN A 489 -4.93 -15.24 31.00
C ASN A 489 -3.61 -15.51 31.72
N LEU A 490 -2.54 -15.77 30.97
CA LEU A 490 -1.20 -15.95 31.53
C LEU A 490 -0.73 -14.67 32.24
N ALA A 491 -0.89 -13.50 31.63
CA ALA A 491 -0.50 -12.22 32.23
C ALA A 491 -1.22 -11.96 33.57
N LEU A 492 -2.53 -12.23 33.63
CA LEU A 492 -3.32 -12.10 34.86
C LEU A 492 -2.92 -13.11 35.94
N PHE A 493 -2.60 -14.35 35.53
CA PHE A 493 -2.10 -15.37 36.44
C PHE A 493 -0.74 -14.96 37.04
N LEU A 494 0.21 -14.53 36.21
CA LEU A 494 1.53 -14.08 36.63
C LEU A 494 1.48 -12.83 37.51
N ASP A 495 0.61 -11.86 37.19
CA ASP A 495 0.42 -10.67 38.05
C ASP A 495 -0.09 -11.07 39.43
N LYS A 496 -1.03 -12.03 39.52
CA LYS A 496 -1.51 -12.55 40.80
C LYS A 496 -0.39 -13.21 41.61
N GLU A 497 0.41 -14.09 40.99
CA GLU A 497 1.55 -14.72 41.66
C GLU A 497 2.60 -13.70 42.15
N LEU A 498 2.81 -12.62 41.40
CA LEU A 498 3.75 -11.56 41.78
C LEU A 498 3.19 -10.67 42.90
N GLN A 499 1.88 -10.44 42.95
CA GLN A 499 1.23 -9.71 44.03
C GLN A 499 1.37 -10.40 45.39
N GLU A 500 1.40 -11.74 45.44
CA GLU A 500 1.70 -12.50 46.66
C GLU A 500 3.11 -12.22 47.22
N LYS A 501 3.96 -11.56 46.43
CA LYS A 501 5.34 -11.17 46.77
C LYS A 501 5.52 -9.64 46.77
N ASP A 502 4.44 -8.88 46.94
CA ASP A 502 4.41 -7.41 46.91
C ASP A 502 4.98 -6.80 45.61
N LYS A 503 4.87 -7.53 44.50
CA LYS A 503 5.26 -7.10 43.16
C LYS A 503 4.04 -7.08 42.22
N GLY A 504 4.25 -6.70 40.97
CA GLY A 504 3.22 -6.76 39.93
C GLY A 504 3.85 -7.03 38.57
N LEU A 505 3.03 -7.48 37.62
CA LEU A 505 3.42 -7.63 36.24
C LEU A 505 3.05 -6.37 35.46
N PHE A 506 4.00 -5.84 34.71
CA PHE A 506 3.79 -4.79 33.71
C PHE A 506 3.84 -5.39 32.31
N ILE A 507 2.89 -4.96 31.49
CA ILE A 507 2.83 -5.24 30.06
C ILE A 507 3.57 -4.12 29.32
N PHE A 508 4.51 -4.50 28.47
CA PHE A 508 5.26 -3.64 27.57
C PHE A 508 4.83 -3.96 26.14
N PRO A 509 3.78 -3.28 25.63
CA PRO A 509 3.22 -3.58 24.32
C PRO A 509 4.08 -3.02 23.19
N GLY A 510 3.83 -3.49 21.98
CA GLY A 510 4.38 -2.95 20.74
C GLY A 510 3.88 -1.53 20.46
N HIS A 511 2.65 -1.22 20.86
CA HIS A 511 2.06 0.09 20.70
C HIS A 511 1.32 0.55 21.96
N GLY A 512 1.49 1.83 22.30
CA GLY A 512 0.88 2.48 23.47
C GLY A 512 1.78 2.42 24.70
N ASP A 513 1.33 3.02 25.80
CA ASP A 513 2.12 3.12 27.01
C ASP A 513 2.15 1.76 27.75
N TYR A 514 3.26 1.44 28.42
CA TYR A 514 3.30 0.27 29.30
C TYR A 514 2.30 0.43 30.45
N TYR A 515 1.77 -0.68 30.97
CA TYR A 515 0.70 -0.64 31.97
C TYR A 515 0.68 -1.90 32.85
N PRO A 516 0.15 -1.83 34.08
CA PRO A 516 0.07 -3.00 34.94
C PRO A 516 -0.98 -4.00 34.43
N ALA A 517 -0.63 -5.28 34.39
CA ALA A 517 -1.46 -6.35 33.81
C ALA A 517 -2.84 -6.49 34.45
N ARG A 518 -3.02 -6.09 35.72
CA ARG A 518 -4.33 -6.03 36.40
C ARG A 518 -5.38 -5.18 35.69
N LEU A 519 -4.98 -4.24 34.83
CA LEU A 519 -5.94 -3.45 34.05
C LEU A 519 -6.62 -4.28 32.94
N LEU A 520 -6.02 -5.40 32.53
CA LEU A 520 -6.62 -6.34 31.58
C LEU A 520 -7.97 -6.90 32.05
N ILE A 521 -8.27 -6.89 33.36
CA ILE A 521 -9.55 -7.36 33.92
C ILE A 521 -10.71 -6.45 33.47
N LYS A 522 -10.45 -5.14 33.31
CA LYS A 522 -11.48 -4.14 33.01
C LYS A 522 -11.74 -3.96 31.52
N GLU A 523 -10.81 -4.41 30.67
CA GLU A 523 -10.87 -4.21 29.23
C GLU A 523 -11.33 -5.49 28.52
N ASN A 524 -12.46 -5.40 27.81
CA ASN A 524 -12.87 -6.39 26.81
C ASN A 524 -12.00 -6.17 25.57
N PHE A 525 -10.83 -6.81 25.53
CA PHE A 525 -9.94 -6.87 24.38
C PHE A 525 -10.49 -7.79 23.29
#